data_AF-J3TEL3-F1
#
_entry.id   AF-J3TEL3-F1
#
_cell.length_a   1.000
_cell.length_b   1.000
_cell.length_c   1.000
_cell.angle_alpha   90.00
_cell.angle_beta   90.00
_cell.angle_gamma   90.00
#
_symmetry.space_group_name_H-M   'P 1'
#
loop_
_entity.id
_entity.type
_entity.pdbx_description
1 polymer ?
#
loop_
_entity_poly.entity_id
_entity_poly.type
_entity_poly.pdbx_seq_one_letter_code
_entity_poly.pdbx_strand_id
1 'polypeptide(L)'
;MNNFNDILNFIINKKTNFTESIDININVINKKKKFFNYETKLIHSINENKKFLFLTNFNEIKNNIYFGILYLEKFLKNEIFFDKIYYNKNFEKNIINNNLHKKFSKKKFLIDNYKNKINEINSNLLKIIINKNNFINFTIGNTKFNKLMIKNNFQIVNSIKKLLIFNNIIIKNIYISTTMGKSLLIK
;
A
#
# COMPACT_ATOMS: atom_id res chain seq x y z
N MET A 1 17.13 12.87 -18.07
CA MET A 1 16.05 12.75 -17.05
C MET A 1 14.78 12.37 -17.78
N ASN A 2 14.02 11.40 -17.26
CA ASN A 2 12.76 11.01 -17.89
C ASN A 2 11.65 11.97 -17.46
N ASN A 3 10.75 12.35 -18.38
CA ASN A 3 9.56 13.12 -18.03
C ASN A 3 8.66 12.25 -17.15
N PHE A 4 8.22 12.78 -16.00
CA PHE A 4 7.37 12.06 -15.07
C PHE A 4 6.07 11.55 -15.73
N ASN A 5 5.53 12.30 -16.69
CA ASN A 5 4.35 11.87 -17.43
C ASN A 5 4.61 10.63 -18.29
N ASP A 6 5.81 10.50 -18.87
CA ASP A 6 6.19 9.35 -19.68
C ASP A 6 6.42 8.12 -18.79
N ILE A 7 7.04 8.32 -17.63
CA ILE A 7 7.20 7.27 -16.62
C ILE A 7 5.83 6.77 -16.15
N LEU A 8 4.88 7.68 -15.86
CA LEU A 8 3.53 7.30 -15.46
C LEU A 8 2.83 6.51 -16.56
N ASN A 9 2.91 6.96 -17.81
CA ASN A 9 2.32 6.24 -18.93
C ASN A 9 2.92 4.83 -19.06
N PHE A 10 4.23 4.70 -18.92
CA PHE A 10 4.92 3.41 -18.93
C PHE A 10 4.44 2.48 -17.80
N ILE A 11 4.32 3.00 -16.57
CA ILE A 11 3.89 2.22 -15.40
C ILE A 11 2.43 1.76 -15.55
N ILE A 12 1.54 2.64 -16.00
CA ILE A 12 0.09 2.35 -16.09
C ILE A 12 -0.21 1.40 -17.25
N ASN A 13 0.49 1.54 -18.38
CA ASN A 13 0.23 0.72 -19.57
C ASN A 13 0.94 -0.65 -19.53
N LYS A 14 1.78 -0.90 -18.53
CA LYS A 14 2.45 -2.20 -18.36
C LYS A 14 1.40 -3.26 -18.05
N LYS A 15 1.28 -4.28 -18.91
CA LYS A 15 0.47 -5.47 -18.60
C LYS A 15 1.05 -6.17 -17.37
N THR A 16 0.25 -6.29 -16.32
CA THR A 16 0.61 -7.04 -15.11
C THR A 16 -0.44 -8.12 -14.85
N ASN A 17 0.02 -9.31 -14.44
CA ASN A 17 -0.88 -10.43 -14.11
C ASN A 17 -1.57 -10.23 -12.74
N PHE A 18 -1.11 -9.27 -11.95
CA PHE A 18 -1.63 -8.92 -10.64
C PHE A 18 -1.42 -7.43 -10.35
N THR A 19 -2.01 -6.93 -9.26
CA THR A 19 -1.84 -5.54 -8.80
C THR A 19 -0.42 -5.35 -8.24
N GLU A 20 0.42 -4.56 -8.89
CA GLU A 20 1.76 -4.21 -8.38
C GLU A 20 1.71 -2.90 -7.56
N SER A 21 2.57 -2.77 -6.56
CA SER A 21 2.84 -1.50 -5.88
C SER A 21 3.56 -0.54 -6.81
N ILE A 22 3.35 0.76 -6.61
CA ILE A 22 4.15 1.83 -7.21
C ILE A 22 4.93 2.48 -6.07
N ASP A 23 6.24 2.35 -6.11
CA ASP A 23 7.15 2.68 -5.03
C ASP A 23 8.09 3.81 -5.43
N ILE A 24 8.40 4.68 -4.46
CA ILE A 24 9.41 5.72 -4.55
C ILE A 24 10.58 5.32 -3.69
N ASN A 25 11.78 5.37 -4.29
CA ASN A 25 13.04 5.10 -3.62
C ASN A 25 13.92 6.34 -3.70
N ILE A 26 14.30 6.91 -2.56
CA ILE A 26 15.14 8.11 -2.47
C ILE A 26 16.48 7.70 -1.88
N ASN A 27 17.54 7.79 -2.66
CA ASN A 27 18.91 7.63 -2.20
C ASN A 27 19.37 8.95 -1.54
N VAL A 28 19.82 8.88 -0.29
CA VAL A 28 20.21 10.07 0.48
C VAL A 28 21.61 9.95 1.08
N ILE A 29 22.16 11.08 1.52
CA ILE A 29 23.34 11.16 2.40
C ILE A 29 22.90 11.84 3.68
N ASN A 30 22.88 11.07 4.77
CA ASN A 30 22.63 11.60 6.10
C ASN A 30 23.95 12.01 6.78
N LYS A 31 24.37 13.26 6.57
CA LYS A 31 25.63 13.79 7.11
C LYS A 31 25.71 13.71 8.64
N LYS A 32 24.59 13.83 9.34
CA LYS A 32 24.52 13.81 10.80
C LYS A 32 24.48 12.39 11.40
N LYS A 33 24.29 11.35 10.57
CA LYS A 33 24.09 9.94 10.98
C LYS A 33 23.02 9.72 12.08
N LYS A 34 22.12 10.69 12.30
CA LYS A 34 21.02 10.56 13.26
C LYS A 34 19.91 9.72 12.66
N PHE A 35 19.22 8.93 13.50
CA PHE A 35 17.99 8.27 13.09
C PHE A 35 16.98 9.31 12.60
N PHE A 36 16.35 9.04 11.46
CA PHE A 36 15.36 9.92 10.87
C PHE A 36 14.07 9.14 10.67
N ASN A 37 12.99 9.66 11.26
CA ASN A 37 11.64 9.13 11.14
C ASN A 37 10.66 10.30 11.08
N TYR A 38 9.75 10.26 10.11
CA TYR A 38 8.73 11.27 9.91
C TYR A 38 7.44 10.62 9.41
N GLU A 39 6.30 11.10 9.89
CA GLU A 39 4.99 10.65 9.43
C GLU A 39 4.31 11.76 8.62
N THR A 40 3.70 11.36 7.50
CA THR A 40 2.97 12.26 6.61
C THR A 40 1.75 11.52 6.06
N LYS A 41 0.93 12.20 5.25
CA LYS A 41 -0.28 11.60 4.66
C LYS A 41 -0.23 11.69 3.13
N LEU A 42 -0.57 10.60 2.48
CA LEU A 42 -0.93 10.57 1.07
C LEU A 42 -2.29 11.24 0.85
N ILE A 43 -2.54 11.70 -0.37
CA ILE A 43 -3.86 12.25 -0.75
C ILE A 43 -4.86 11.09 -0.90
N HIS A 44 -4.42 9.99 -1.50
CA HIS A 44 -5.19 8.76 -1.72
C HIS A 44 -4.57 7.60 -0.92
N SER A 45 -5.41 6.79 -0.28
CA SER A 45 -4.95 5.60 0.45
C SER A 45 -4.44 4.58 -0.54
N ILE A 46 -3.28 3.95 -0.30
CA ILE A 46 -2.75 2.84 -1.13
C ILE A 46 -3.76 1.68 -1.27
N ASN A 47 -4.78 1.64 -0.39
CA ASN A 47 -5.82 0.61 -0.34
C ASN A 47 -7.15 1.00 -1.02
N GLU A 48 -7.30 2.20 -1.59
CA GLU A 48 -8.59 2.74 -2.09
C GLU A 48 -9.30 1.82 -3.12
N ASN A 49 -8.53 1.08 -3.92
CA ASN A 49 -9.04 0.14 -4.94
C ASN A 49 -8.97 -1.34 -4.52
N LYS A 50 -8.63 -1.64 -3.27
CA LYS A 50 -8.53 -3.01 -2.76
C LYS A 50 -9.84 -3.43 -2.12
N LYS A 51 -10.20 -4.70 -2.29
CA LYS A 51 -11.38 -5.28 -1.65
C LYS A 51 -10.97 -6.03 -0.39
N PHE A 52 -11.58 -5.69 0.72
CA PHE A 52 -11.33 -6.31 2.02
C PHE A 52 -12.60 -7.01 2.50
N LEU A 53 -12.45 -8.22 3.03
CA LEU A 53 -13.54 -8.93 3.70
C LEU A 53 -13.27 -9.00 5.20
N PHE A 54 -14.27 -8.70 6.00
CA PHE A 54 -14.31 -8.90 7.44
C PHE A 54 -15.40 -9.91 7.76
N LEU A 55 -15.03 -11.04 8.36
CA LEU A 55 -16.02 -12.07 8.71
C LEU A 55 -16.83 -11.61 9.93
N THR A 56 -18.14 -11.48 9.73
CA THR A 56 -19.14 -11.02 10.71
C THR A 56 -20.43 -11.84 10.56
N ASN A 57 -21.31 -11.76 11.55
CA ASN A 57 -22.64 -12.41 11.50
C ASN A 57 -23.67 -11.60 10.70
N PHE A 58 -23.39 -10.33 10.41
CA PHE A 58 -24.22 -9.47 9.56
C PHE A 58 -23.55 -9.26 8.21
N ASN A 59 -24.36 -8.90 7.20
CA ASN A 59 -23.89 -8.62 5.85
C ASN A 59 -23.99 -7.12 5.54
N GLU A 60 -22.87 -6.49 5.16
CA GLU A 60 -22.82 -5.07 4.78
C GLU A 60 -21.70 -4.84 3.74
N ILE A 61 -21.83 -3.81 2.91
CA ILE A 61 -20.75 -3.32 2.03
C ILE A 61 -20.59 -1.82 2.24
N LYS A 62 -19.36 -1.37 2.48
CA LYS A 62 -19.01 0.05 2.60
C LYS A 62 -17.62 0.31 2.02
N ASN A 63 -17.53 1.16 1.00
CA ASN A 63 -16.25 1.61 0.41
C ASN A 63 -15.26 0.46 0.10
N ASN A 64 -15.68 -0.55 -0.66
CA ASN A 64 -14.88 -1.76 -0.97
C ASN A 64 -14.52 -2.65 0.24
N ILE A 65 -15.09 -2.37 1.42
CA ILE A 65 -15.02 -3.23 2.59
C ILE A 65 -16.33 -3.99 2.71
N TYR A 66 -16.22 -5.32 2.76
CA TYR A 66 -17.30 -6.27 2.82
C TYR A 66 -17.33 -6.88 4.22
N PHE A 67 -18.51 -6.97 4.81
CA PHE A 67 -18.75 -7.55 6.11
C PHE A 67 -19.68 -8.74 5.92
N GLY A 68 -19.32 -9.92 6.40
CA GLY A 68 -20.26 -11.03 6.49
C GLY A 68 -19.81 -12.31 5.81
N ILE A 69 -20.32 -13.43 6.33
CA ILE A 69 -19.91 -14.77 5.89
C ILE A 69 -20.40 -15.08 4.46
N LEU A 70 -21.50 -14.48 4.03
CA LEU A 70 -22.04 -14.65 2.67
C LEU A 70 -21.01 -14.23 1.61
N TYR A 71 -20.20 -13.22 1.87
CA TYR A 71 -19.16 -12.79 0.93
C TYR A 71 -17.97 -13.76 0.89
N LEU A 72 -17.72 -14.52 1.97
CA LEU A 72 -16.74 -15.61 1.94
C LEU A 72 -17.19 -16.69 0.96
N GLU A 73 -18.47 -17.05 0.95
CA GLU A 73 -19.02 -18.04 0.02
C GLU A 73 -18.86 -17.59 -1.43
N LYS A 74 -19.16 -16.32 -1.72
CA LYS A 74 -18.94 -15.72 -3.05
C LYS A 74 -17.46 -15.73 -3.46
N PHE A 75 -16.55 -15.52 -2.51
CA PHE A 75 -15.11 -15.63 -2.75
C PHE A 75 -14.69 -17.06 -3.08
N LEU A 76 -15.21 -18.06 -2.36
CA LEU A 76 -14.92 -19.48 -2.60
C LEU A 76 -15.46 -19.96 -3.95
N LYS A 77 -16.59 -19.39 -4.41
CA LYS A 77 -17.16 -19.61 -5.75
C LYS A 77 -16.46 -18.82 -6.87
N ASN A 78 -15.39 -18.08 -6.56
CA ASN A 78 -14.66 -17.20 -7.47
C ASN A 78 -15.52 -16.06 -8.09
N GLU A 79 -16.66 -15.72 -7.49
CA GLU A 79 -17.52 -14.62 -7.94
C GLU A 79 -16.94 -13.25 -7.56
N ILE A 80 -16.22 -13.20 -6.43
CA ILE A 80 -15.61 -11.97 -5.91
C ILE A 80 -14.18 -12.27 -5.47
N PHE A 81 -13.23 -11.43 -5.83
CA PHE A 81 -11.86 -11.50 -5.32
C PHE A 81 -11.63 -10.50 -4.19
N PHE A 82 -11.04 -10.96 -3.08
CA PHE A 82 -10.58 -10.13 -1.97
C PHE A 82 -9.05 -10.12 -1.89
N ASP A 83 -8.46 -8.93 -1.73
CA ASP A 83 -7.03 -8.78 -1.47
C ASP A 83 -6.66 -9.34 -0.10
N LYS A 84 -7.54 -9.15 0.90
CA LYS A 84 -7.36 -9.63 2.27
C LYS A 84 -8.70 -10.01 2.88
N ILE A 85 -8.67 -11.08 3.68
CA ILE A 85 -9.80 -11.53 4.50
C ILE A 85 -9.37 -11.48 5.96
N TYR A 86 -10.09 -10.71 6.76
CA TYR A 86 -9.90 -10.56 8.21
C TYR A 86 -10.99 -11.31 8.96
N TYR A 87 -10.62 -11.93 10.06
CA TYR A 87 -11.52 -12.76 10.85
C TYR A 87 -11.17 -12.66 12.34
N ASN A 88 -12.11 -12.95 13.23
CA ASN A 88 -11.85 -13.10 14.66
C ASN A 88 -11.86 -14.59 15.04
N LYS A 89 -11.65 -14.91 16.32
CA LYS A 89 -11.60 -16.30 16.79
C LYS A 89 -12.85 -17.11 16.45
N ASN A 90 -14.03 -16.47 16.40
CA ASN A 90 -15.30 -17.16 16.10
C ASN A 90 -15.34 -17.69 14.66
N PHE A 91 -14.70 -17.00 13.71
CA PHE A 91 -14.67 -17.38 12.30
C PHE A 91 -13.39 -18.09 11.87
N GLU A 92 -12.48 -18.38 12.80
CA GLU A 92 -11.23 -19.09 12.48
C GLU A 92 -11.50 -20.46 11.86
N LYS A 93 -12.53 -21.17 12.34
CA LYS A 93 -12.94 -22.46 11.77
C LYS A 93 -13.31 -22.35 10.28
N ASN A 94 -13.96 -21.27 9.84
CA ASN A 94 -14.31 -21.06 8.44
C ASN A 94 -13.06 -20.93 7.55
N ILE A 95 -11.99 -20.33 8.05
CA ILE A 95 -10.72 -20.19 7.31
C ILE A 95 -9.99 -21.53 7.23
N ILE A 96 -9.97 -22.29 8.34
CA ILE A 96 -9.31 -23.60 8.40
C ILE A 96 -10.03 -24.61 7.50
N ASN A 97 -11.35 -24.73 7.64
CA ASN A 97 -12.16 -25.72 6.91
C ASN A 97 -12.10 -25.51 5.39
N ASN A 98 -11.93 -24.26 4.94
CA ASN A 98 -11.80 -23.94 3.51
C ASN A 98 -10.34 -23.91 3.03
N ASN A 99 -9.38 -24.45 3.79
CA ASN A 99 -7.95 -24.48 3.45
C ASN A 99 -7.33 -23.10 3.15
N LEU A 100 -7.94 -22.03 3.66
CA LEU A 100 -7.51 -20.66 3.42
C LEU A 100 -6.36 -20.20 4.32
N HIS A 101 -6.00 -20.99 5.34
CA HIS A 101 -4.96 -20.68 6.32
C HIS A 101 -3.57 -20.41 5.71
N LYS A 102 -3.25 -21.00 4.55
CA LYS A 102 -2.00 -20.73 3.82
C LYS A 102 -1.95 -19.30 3.26
N LYS A 103 -3.07 -18.81 2.73
CA LYS A 103 -3.19 -17.48 2.11
C LYS A 103 -3.49 -16.40 3.16
N PHE A 104 -4.35 -16.72 4.14
CA PHE A 104 -4.80 -15.82 5.19
C PHE A 104 -4.42 -16.38 6.56
N SER A 105 -3.14 -16.29 6.91
CA SER A 105 -2.60 -16.86 8.15
C SER A 105 -3.01 -16.12 9.43
N LYS A 106 -3.14 -16.88 10.52
CA LYS A 106 -3.59 -16.39 11.84
C LYS A 106 -2.89 -15.11 12.31
N LYS A 107 -1.55 -15.06 12.25
CA LYS A 107 -0.76 -13.94 12.79
C LYS A 107 -1.08 -12.56 12.19
N LYS A 108 -1.54 -12.50 10.93
CA LYS A 108 -1.77 -11.22 10.21
C LYS A 108 -3.24 -10.88 10.01
N PHE A 109 -4.11 -11.89 10.00
CA PHE A 109 -5.49 -11.76 9.59
C PHE A 109 -6.51 -12.01 10.71
N LEU A 110 -6.07 -12.63 11.82
CA LEU A 110 -6.87 -12.72 13.05
C LEU A 110 -6.88 -11.36 13.76
N ILE A 111 -8.04 -10.73 13.88
CA ILE A 111 -8.20 -9.40 14.46
C ILE A 111 -9.43 -9.37 15.35
N ASP A 112 -9.26 -8.92 16.59
CA ASP A 112 -10.36 -8.78 17.55
C ASP A 112 -11.04 -7.40 17.46
N ASN A 113 -10.36 -6.38 16.93
CA ASN A 113 -10.90 -5.03 16.75
C ASN A 113 -10.90 -4.60 15.27
N TYR A 114 -12.02 -4.85 14.59
CA TYR A 114 -12.18 -4.47 13.18
C TYR A 114 -12.19 -2.96 12.97
N LYS A 115 -12.74 -2.16 13.90
CA LYS A 115 -12.80 -0.70 13.77
C LYS A 115 -11.39 -0.10 13.63
N ASN A 116 -10.46 -0.53 14.48
CA ASN A 116 -9.07 -0.10 14.39
C ASN A 116 -8.44 -0.51 13.07
N LYS A 117 -8.72 -1.73 12.59
CA LYS A 117 -8.17 -2.19 11.31
C LYS A 117 -8.71 -1.42 10.11
N ILE A 118 -10.01 -1.12 10.11
CA ILE A 118 -10.65 -0.31 9.07
C ILE A 118 -10.03 1.08 9.04
N ASN A 119 -9.82 1.70 10.21
CA ASN A 119 -9.14 3.00 10.31
C ASN A 119 -7.72 2.93 9.76
N GLU A 120 -6.97 1.86 10.04
CA GLU A 120 -5.63 1.64 9.48
C GLU A 120 -5.66 1.49 7.96
N ILE A 121 -6.59 0.69 7.41
CA ILE A 121 -6.75 0.48 5.96
C ILE A 121 -7.09 1.79 5.25
N ASN A 122 -7.99 2.57 5.84
CA ASN A 122 -8.43 3.87 5.33
C ASN A 122 -7.44 4.98 5.67
N SER A 123 -6.41 4.72 6.48
CA SER A 123 -5.41 5.72 6.79
C SER A 123 -4.54 5.96 5.56
N ASN A 124 -4.37 7.23 5.22
CA ASN A 124 -3.40 7.64 4.22
C ASN A 124 -2.01 7.83 4.84
N LEU A 125 -1.80 7.36 6.07
CA LEU A 125 -0.60 7.65 6.83
C LEU A 125 0.59 6.90 6.23
N LEU A 126 1.67 7.64 6.01
CA LEU A 126 2.89 7.17 5.41
C LEU A 126 4.06 7.48 6.35
N LYS A 127 4.77 6.42 6.74
CA LYS A 127 5.99 6.54 7.55
C LYS A 127 7.20 6.63 6.63
N ILE A 128 8.01 7.65 6.85
CA ILE A 128 9.24 7.94 6.09
C ILE A 128 10.41 7.70 7.03
N ILE A 129 11.19 6.67 6.75
CA ILE A 129 12.34 6.27 7.56
C ILE A 129 13.55 6.12 6.65
N ILE A 130 14.70 6.63 7.08
CA ILE A 130 15.97 6.32 6.41
C ILE A 130 16.45 4.97 6.92
N ASN A 131 16.57 4.01 6.01
CA ASN A 131 17.10 2.69 6.33
C ASN A 131 18.63 2.71 6.50
N LYS A 132 19.19 1.58 6.95
CA LYS A 132 20.64 1.42 7.16
C LYS A 132 21.50 1.67 5.91
N ASN A 133 20.91 1.53 4.72
CA ASN A 133 21.58 1.71 3.43
C ASN A 133 21.46 3.15 2.90
N ASN A 134 20.99 4.10 3.72
CA ASN A 134 20.68 5.48 3.33
C ASN A 134 19.64 5.61 2.21
N PHE A 135 18.63 4.74 2.22
CA PHE A 135 17.47 4.85 1.35
C PHE A 135 16.21 5.14 2.15
N ILE A 136 15.30 5.88 1.51
CA ILE A 136 13.92 6.03 1.95
C ILE A 136 13.07 5.36 0.89
N ASN A 137 12.33 4.33 1.30
CA ASN A 137 11.46 3.56 0.40
C ASN A 137 10.03 3.67 0.91
N PHE A 138 9.11 4.07 0.04
CA PHE A 138 7.69 4.13 0.37
C PHE A 138 6.81 3.93 -0.86
N THR A 139 5.63 3.37 -0.63
CA THR A 139 4.63 3.14 -1.68
C THR A 139 3.74 4.37 -1.82
N ILE A 140 3.49 4.82 -3.05
CA ILE A 140 2.60 5.95 -3.35
C ILE A 140 1.28 5.53 -4.00
N GLY A 141 1.15 4.25 -4.36
CA GLY A 141 -0.06 3.73 -5.00
C GLY A 141 0.14 2.33 -5.53
N ASN A 142 -0.71 1.94 -6.47
CA ASN A 142 -0.62 0.65 -7.16
C ASN A 142 -1.00 0.80 -8.63
N THR A 143 -0.74 -0.23 -9.44
CA THR A 143 -0.99 -0.18 -10.90
C THR A 143 -2.46 -0.05 -11.30
N LYS A 144 -3.41 -0.25 -10.37
CA LYS A 144 -4.84 0.01 -10.61
C LYS A 144 -5.25 1.46 -10.35
N PHE A 145 -4.33 2.32 -9.89
CA PHE A 145 -4.63 3.74 -9.73
C PHE A 145 -4.70 4.41 -11.10
N ASN A 146 -5.62 5.36 -11.25
CA ASN A 146 -5.59 6.23 -12.41
C ASN A 146 -4.39 7.19 -12.34
N LYS A 147 -4.04 7.78 -13.49
CA LYS A 147 -2.89 8.68 -13.62
C LYS A 147 -2.96 9.87 -12.66
N LEU A 148 -4.15 10.41 -12.41
CA LEU A 148 -4.36 11.57 -11.54
C LEU A 148 -4.07 11.22 -10.08
N MET A 149 -4.55 10.08 -9.59
CA MET A 149 -4.31 9.61 -8.22
C MET A 149 -2.81 9.43 -7.95
N ILE A 150 -2.06 8.83 -8.89
CA ILE A 150 -0.61 8.64 -8.74
C ILE A 150 0.10 10.02 -8.74
N LYS A 151 -0.30 10.93 -9.64
CA LYS A 151 0.27 12.28 -9.71
C LYS A 151 0.03 13.08 -8.43
N ASN A 152 -1.18 12.99 -7.87
CA ASN A 152 -1.55 13.62 -6.60
C ASN A 152 -0.69 13.07 -5.46
N ASN A 153 -0.60 11.75 -5.32
CA ASN A 153 0.24 11.14 -4.28
C ASN A 153 1.73 11.45 -4.46
N PHE A 154 2.22 11.58 -5.70
CA PHE A 154 3.61 11.93 -5.96
C PHE A 154 4.00 13.33 -5.46
N GLN A 155 3.05 14.24 -5.25
CA GLN A 155 3.34 15.57 -4.68
C GLN A 155 4.01 15.48 -3.30
N ILE A 156 3.80 14.39 -2.56
CA ILE A 156 4.43 14.15 -1.26
C ILE A 156 5.96 14.16 -1.34
N VAL A 157 6.53 13.80 -2.50
CA VAL A 157 7.98 13.83 -2.72
C VAL A 157 8.54 15.25 -2.54
N ASN A 158 7.79 16.29 -2.89
CA ASN A 158 8.22 17.68 -2.68
C ASN A 158 8.24 18.06 -1.19
N SER A 159 7.25 17.60 -0.42
CA SER A 159 7.21 17.79 1.03
C SER A 159 8.38 17.06 1.70
N ILE A 160 8.64 15.81 1.30
CA ILE A 160 9.76 15.02 1.80
C ILE A 160 11.10 15.69 1.43
N LYS A 161 11.26 16.21 0.21
CA LYS A 161 12.46 16.96 -0.21
C LYS A 161 12.76 18.12 0.72
N LYS A 162 11.77 18.97 0.98
CA LYS A 162 11.92 20.12 1.88
C LYS A 162 12.36 19.66 3.27
N LEU A 163 11.67 18.64 3.81
CA LEU A 163 11.95 18.14 5.15
C LEU A 163 13.34 17.50 5.29
N LEU A 164 13.83 16.79 4.27
CA LEU A 164 15.19 16.25 4.26
C LEU A 164 16.25 17.35 4.25
N ILE A 165 16.04 18.40 3.46
CA ILE A 165 16.96 19.55 3.40
C ILE A 165 17.06 20.24 4.77
N PHE A 166 15.93 20.50 5.44
CA PHE A 166 15.92 21.07 6.80
C PHE A 166 16.67 20.21 7.82
N ASN A 167 16.77 18.90 7.60
CA ASN A 167 17.48 17.97 8.47
C ASN A 167 18.94 17.72 8.06
N ASN A 168 19.50 18.51 7.13
CA ASN A 168 20.84 18.34 6.54
C ASN A 168 21.05 16.97 5.88
N ILE A 169 19.98 16.43 5.29
CA ILE A 169 20.01 15.19 4.52
C ILE A 169 19.98 15.55 3.03
N ILE A 170 21.02 15.14 2.30
CA ILE A 170 21.16 15.43 0.88
C ILE A 170 20.51 14.32 0.08
N ILE A 171 19.71 14.68 -0.92
CA ILE A 171 19.14 13.72 -1.86
C ILE A 171 20.11 13.55 -3.02
N LYS A 172 20.57 12.32 -3.26
CA LYS A 172 21.33 11.97 -4.45
C LYS A 172 20.38 11.75 -5.62
N ASN A 173 19.58 10.69 -5.54
CA ASN A 173 18.75 10.22 -6.64
C ASN A 173 17.36 9.84 -6.13
N ILE A 174 16.34 10.01 -6.97
CA ILE A 174 14.96 9.60 -6.75
C ILE A 174 14.54 8.69 -7.89
N TYR A 175 14.10 7.50 -7.52
CA TYR A 175 13.59 6.50 -8.44
C TYR A 175 12.12 6.24 -8.18
N ILE A 176 11.41 5.87 -9.24
CA ILE A 176 10.10 5.25 -9.18
C ILE A 176 10.18 3.86 -9.80
N SER A 177 9.55 2.90 -9.16
CA SER A 177 9.53 1.52 -9.62
C SER A 177 8.16 0.91 -9.33
N THR A 178 7.84 -0.16 -10.06
CA THR A 178 6.80 -1.10 -9.63
C THR A 178 7.43 -2.30 -8.93
N THR A 179 6.64 -3.10 -8.22
CA THR A 179 7.14 -4.28 -7.47
C THR A 179 8.10 -5.15 -8.29
N MET A 180 7.76 -5.41 -9.55
CA MET A 180 8.57 -6.23 -10.48
C MET A 180 9.08 -5.41 -11.67
N GLY A 181 9.08 -4.08 -11.57
CA GLY A 181 9.51 -3.18 -12.63
C GLY A 181 10.96 -2.76 -12.50
N LYS A 182 11.51 -2.28 -13.62
CA LYS A 182 12.78 -1.54 -13.60
C LYS A 182 12.60 -0.22 -12.84
N SER A 183 13.60 0.17 -12.06
CA SER A 183 13.66 1.47 -11.40
C SER A 183 13.97 2.57 -12.42
N LEU A 184 13.09 3.56 -12.51
CA LEU A 184 13.22 4.70 -13.43
C LEU A 184 13.66 5.93 -12.65
N LEU A 185 14.76 6.55 -13.08
CA LEU A 185 15.31 7.75 -12.48
C LEU A 185 14.41 8.97 -12.81
N ILE A 186 13.94 9.66 -11.77
CA ILE A 186 13.16 10.90 -11.89
C ILE A 186 14.05 12.12 -11.67
N LYS A 187 14.95 12.06 -10.69
CA LYS A 187 15.93 13.10 -10.36
C LYS A 187 17.20 12.46 -9.86
#